data_AF-A0AAE8HIC1-F1
#
_entry.id   AF-A0AAE8HIC1-F1
#
_cell.length_a   1.000
_cell.length_b   1.000
_cell.length_c   1.000
_cell.angle_alpha   90.00
_cell.angle_beta   90.00
_cell.angle_gamma   90.00
#
_symmetry.space_group_name_H-M   'P 1'
#
loop_
_entity.id
_entity.type
_entity.pdbx_description
1 polymer ?
#
loop_
_entity_poly.entity_id
_entity_poly.type
_entity_poly.pdbx_seq_one_letter_code
_entity_poly.pdbx_strand_id
1 'polypeptide(L)'
;MSKGAKKGQNRFAGSQKLNRDYRISRIKDEVIPKLKSFVGKASFDGVTPYSRFCAELYNDGLPVNEKKIGYRTLVQSTDYWTLLGPIFFKHWDAAGNMESKKDKLVGKLAVQRADQLQAETEKLRKEVEALRSALRSHGAQPVTLPDTTHVDQGFMAKFDKTCRALKLVLDASDGMFTVDMQAKKICCSFDDLEPREGLVPKELVEPFVLWMKAKGSAHGDQ
;
A
#
# COMPACT_ATOMS: atom_id res chain seq x y z
N MET A 1 -6.88 30.46 -41.05
CA MET A 1 -6.92 29.59 -39.85
C MET A 1 -7.84 28.41 -40.14
N SER A 2 -7.28 27.24 -40.43
CA SER A 2 -8.07 26.03 -40.76
C SER A 2 -8.82 25.55 -39.50
N LYS A 3 -10.08 25.97 -39.35
CA LYS A 3 -11.02 25.41 -38.37
C LYS A 3 -11.58 24.11 -38.96
N GLY A 4 -10.83 23.03 -38.83
CA GLY A 4 -11.26 21.70 -39.29
C GLY A 4 -10.42 20.60 -38.67
N ALA A 5 -11.03 19.47 -38.34
CA ALA A 5 -10.30 18.30 -37.89
C ALA A 5 -9.41 17.77 -39.03
N LYS A 6 -8.16 17.41 -38.72
CA LYS A 6 -7.23 16.83 -39.69
C LYS A 6 -7.77 15.48 -40.19
N LYS A 7 -7.37 15.06 -41.39
CA LYS A 7 -7.71 13.73 -41.94
C LYS A 7 -7.33 12.65 -40.91
N GLY A 8 -8.31 11.85 -40.48
CA GLY A 8 -8.15 10.83 -39.43
C GLY A 8 -8.50 11.28 -38.00
N GLN A 9 -8.73 12.57 -37.75
CA GLN A 9 -9.22 13.06 -36.45
C GLN A 9 -10.74 13.18 -36.43
N ASN A 10 -11.33 12.82 -35.30
CA ASN A 10 -12.77 12.94 -35.10
C ASN A 10 -13.17 14.43 -34.98
N ARG A 11 -13.91 14.92 -35.98
CA ARG A 11 -14.47 16.27 -36.04
C ARG A 11 -15.42 16.65 -34.89
N PHE A 12 -15.92 15.67 -34.14
CA PHE A 12 -16.84 15.87 -33.02
C PHE A 12 -16.18 15.70 -31.65
N ALA A 13 -14.87 15.44 -31.57
CA ALA A 13 -14.18 15.17 -30.30
C ALA A 13 -14.38 16.28 -29.25
N GLY A 14 -14.34 17.55 -29.67
CA GLY A 14 -14.58 18.68 -28.77
C GLY A 14 -16.00 18.74 -28.21
N SER A 15 -17.01 18.55 -29.07
CA SER A 15 -18.42 18.52 -28.63
C SER A 15 -18.72 17.30 -27.76
N GLN A 16 -18.14 16.15 -28.07
CA GLN A 16 -18.26 14.94 -27.26
C GLN A 16 -17.64 15.12 -25.86
N LYS A 17 -16.47 15.76 -25.79
CA LYS A 17 -15.81 16.08 -24.52
C LYS A 17 -16.65 17.03 -23.68
N LEU A 18 -17.14 18.14 -24.27
CA LEU A 18 -18.00 19.10 -23.57
C LEU A 18 -19.28 18.46 -23.02
N ASN A 19 -19.95 17.60 -23.81
CA ASN A 19 -21.16 16.93 -23.36
C ASN A 19 -20.86 15.94 -22.22
N ARG A 20 -19.72 15.24 -22.27
CA ARG A 20 -19.26 14.38 -21.18
C ARG A 20 -18.91 15.16 -19.92
N ASP A 21 -18.21 16.29 -20.05
CA ASP A 21 -17.82 17.14 -18.92
C ASP A 21 -19.07 17.74 -18.23
N TYR A 22 -20.06 18.18 -19.02
CA TYR A 22 -21.36 18.61 -18.51
C TYR A 22 -22.07 17.52 -17.72
N ARG A 23 -22.16 16.30 -18.27
CA ARG A 23 -22.75 15.15 -17.57
C ARG A 23 -22.05 14.86 -16.25
N ILE A 24 -20.71 14.92 -16.23
CA ILE A 24 -19.91 14.72 -15.02
C ILE A 24 -20.24 15.78 -13.96
N SER A 25 -20.30 17.06 -14.35
CA SER A 25 -20.69 18.14 -13.43
C SER A 25 -22.10 17.91 -12.88
N ARG A 26 -23.10 17.66 -13.73
CA ARG A 26 -24.47 17.38 -13.28
C ARG A 26 -24.55 16.18 -12.33
N ILE A 27 -23.80 15.10 -12.60
CA ILE A 27 -23.74 13.94 -11.70
C ILE A 27 -23.20 14.35 -10.32
N LYS A 28 -22.13 15.15 -10.28
CA LYS A 28 -21.52 15.61 -9.02
C LYS A 28 -22.39 16.59 -8.26
N ASP A 29 -22.99 17.54 -8.96
CA ASP A 29 -23.61 18.72 -8.37
C ASP A 29 -25.09 18.49 -8.06
N GLU A 30 -25.79 17.66 -8.83
CA GLU A 30 -27.23 17.40 -8.65
C GLU A 30 -27.54 15.96 -8.22
N VAL A 31 -27.00 14.97 -8.95
CA VAL A 31 -27.38 13.56 -8.73
C VAL A 31 -26.85 13.02 -7.41
N ILE A 32 -25.56 13.20 -7.13
CA ILE A 32 -24.92 12.66 -5.92
C ILE A 32 -25.55 13.22 -4.63
N PRO A 33 -25.78 14.54 -4.48
CA PRO A 33 -26.43 15.08 -3.29
C PRO A 33 -27.84 14.54 -3.09
N LYS A 34 -28.66 14.49 -4.15
CA LYS A 34 -30.00 13.88 -4.09
C LYS A 34 -29.91 12.42 -3.70
N LEU A 35 -29.02 11.65 -4.32
CA LEU A 35 -28.82 10.23 -4.03
C LEU A 35 -28.43 9.96 -2.58
N LYS A 36 -27.56 10.78 -1.99
CA LYS A 36 -27.18 10.68 -0.57
C LYS A 36 -28.37 10.89 0.36
N SER A 37 -29.37 11.69 -0.02
CA SER A 37 -30.58 11.91 0.79
C SER A 37 -31.50 10.68 0.90
N PHE A 38 -31.34 9.71 0.00
CA PHE A 38 -32.08 8.45 -0.03
C PHE A 38 -31.39 7.32 0.74
N VAL A 39 -30.17 7.53 1.23
CA VAL A 39 -29.46 6.55 2.05
C VAL A 39 -30.30 6.21 3.29
N GLY A 40 -30.61 4.93 3.47
CA GLY A 40 -31.45 4.43 4.56
C GLY A 40 -32.97 4.58 4.35
N LYS A 41 -33.42 5.27 3.29
CA LYS A 41 -34.84 5.43 2.94
C LYS A 41 -35.28 4.56 1.77
N ALA A 42 -34.35 4.31 0.84
CA ALA A 42 -34.55 3.44 -0.30
C ALA A 42 -33.66 2.20 -0.17
N SER A 43 -34.12 1.06 -0.69
CA SER A 43 -33.34 -0.17 -0.85
C SER A 43 -33.23 -0.50 -2.32
N PHE A 44 -32.08 -1.03 -2.75
CA PHE A 44 -31.83 -1.42 -4.13
C PHE A 44 -31.31 -2.85 -4.18
N ASP A 45 -32.03 -3.74 -4.85
CA ASP A 45 -31.63 -5.12 -5.07
C ASP A 45 -30.66 -5.22 -6.25
N GLY A 46 -29.45 -4.70 -6.04
CA GLY A 46 -28.34 -4.76 -6.99
C GLY A 46 -28.13 -3.50 -7.84
N VAL A 47 -27.13 -3.58 -8.71
CA VAL A 47 -26.63 -2.43 -9.49
C VAL A 47 -27.65 -1.92 -10.51
N THR A 48 -28.47 -2.79 -11.08
CA THR A 48 -29.40 -2.40 -12.15
C THR A 48 -30.54 -1.50 -11.64
N PRO A 49 -31.28 -1.87 -10.56
CA PRO A 49 -32.27 -0.96 -9.96
C PRO A 49 -31.67 0.37 -9.51
N TYR A 50 -30.49 0.33 -8.86
CA TYR A 50 -29.78 1.55 -8.46
C TYR A 50 -29.43 2.45 -9.65
N SER A 51 -28.94 1.87 -10.74
CA SER A 51 -28.53 2.63 -11.93
C SER A 51 -29.73 3.24 -12.66
N ARG A 52 -30.90 2.60 -12.61
CA ARG A 52 -32.16 3.16 -13.13
C ARG A 52 -32.58 4.37 -12.32
N PHE A 53 -32.53 4.27 -11.00
CA PHE A 53 -32.82 5.39 -10.09
C PHE A 53 -31.86 6.57 -10.32
N CYS A 54 -30.56 6.31 -10.46
CA CYS A 54 -29.58 7.34 -10.79
C CYS A 54 -29.87 8.02 -12.14
N ALA A 55 -30.35 7.27 -13.14
CA ALA A 55 -30.75 7.84 -14.43
C ALA A 55 -32.01 8.71 -14.32
N GLU A 56 -32.98 8.32 -13.49
CA GLU A 56 -34.14 9.14 -13.18
C GLU A 56 -33.74 10.44 -12.51
N LEU A 57 -32.89 10.38 -11.47
CA LEU A 57 -32.36 11.58 -10.80
C LEU A 57 -31.56 12.49 -11.73
N TYR A 58 -30.84 11.92 -12.69
CA TYR A 58 -30.11 12.71 -13.69
C TYR A 58 -31.07 13.42 -14.65
N ASN A 59 -32.10 12.71 -15.11
CA ASN A 59 -33.06 13.21 -16.09
C ASN A 59 -34.10 14.16 -15.47
N ASP A 60 -34.21 14.18 -14.14
CA ASP A 60 -35.01 15.13 -13.39
C ASP A 60 -34.47 16.56 -13.58
N GLY A 61 -35.35 17.49 -13.97
CA GLY A 61 -35.00 18.90 -14.22
C GLY A 61 -33.99 19.12 -15.35
N LEU A 62 -33.89 18.21 -16.34
CA LEU A 62 -32.92 18.33 -17.42
C LEU A 62 -33.28 19.53 -18.34
N PRO A 63 -32.31 20.39 -18.71
CA PRO A 63 -32.54 21.46 -19.68
C PRO A 63 -33.06 20.95 -21.02
N VAL A 64 -33.92 21.73 -21.68
CA VAL A 64 -34.63 21.34 -22.92
C VAL A 64 -33.68 20.93 -24.06
N ASN A 65 -32.47 21.50 -24.08
CA ASN A 65 -31.44 21.23 -25.08
C ASN A 65 -30.62 19.95 -24.80
N GLU A 66 -30.75 19.34 -23.63
CA GLU A 66 -29.98 18.16 -23.25
C GLU A 66 -30.78 16.87 -23.43
N LYS A 67 -30.08 15.81 -23.83
CA LYS A 67 -30.70 14.50 -24.08
C LYS A 67 -30.77 13.69 -22.80
N LYS A 68 -31.94 13.08 -22.56
CA LYS A 68 -32.11 12.07 -21.51
C LYS A 68 -31.11 10.93 -21.71
N ILE A 69 -30.58 10.43 -20.61
CA ILE A 69 -29.67 9.28 -20.60
C ILE A 69 -30.37 8.06 -20.00
N GLY A 70 -29.99 6.87 -20.48
CA GLY A 70 -30.42 5.61 -19.88
C GLY A 70 -29.44 5.12 -18.82
N TYR A 71 -29.91 4.22 -17.95
CA TYR A 71 -29.06 3.60 -16.92
C TYR A 71 -27.82 2.90 -17.51
N ARG A 72 -27.92 2.32 -18.72
CA ARG A 72 -26.78 1.70 -19.40
C ARG A 72 -25.65 2.69 -19.68
N THR A 73 -25.99 3.93 -20.02
CA THR A 73 -24.98 4.98 -20.26
C THR A 73 -24.17 5.27 -19.00
N LEU A 74 -24.80 5.26 -17.83
CA LEU A 74 -24.13 5.45 -16.55
C LEU A 74 -23.23 4.26 -16.17
N VAL A 75 -23.66 3.03 -16.48
CA VAL A 75 -22.92 1.79 -16.13
C VAL A 75 -21.78 1.51 -17.10
N GLN A 76 -21.98 1.71 -18.41
CA GLN A 76 -20.98 1.38 -19.44
C GLN A 76 -19.86 2.42 -19.54
N SER A 77 -20.13 3.66 -19.13
CA SER A 77 -19.12 4.71 -19.08
C SER A 77 -18.37 4.63 -17.76
N THR A 78 -17.09 4.25 -17.82
CA THR A 78 -16.20 4.20 -16.66
C THR A 78 -16.20 5.52 -15.89
N ASP A 79 -16.27 6.65 -16.59
CA ASP A 79 -16.18 7.98 -15.98
C ASP A 79 -17.40 8.37 -15.16
N TYR A 80 -18.58 7.82 -15.49
CA TYR A 80 -19.80 8.06 -14.73
C TYR A 80 -19.91 7.04 -13.60
N TRP A 81 -19.55 5.78 -13.87
CA TRP A 81 -19.60 4.72 -12.88
C TRP A 81 -18.59 4.91 -11.75
N THR A 82 -17.41 5.49 -12.00
CA THR A 82 -16.45 5.81 -10.94
C THR A 82 -16.98 6.82 -9.93
N LEU A 83 -17.97 7.65 -10.31
CA LEU A 83 -18.62 8.60 -9.40
C LEU A 83 -19.77 7.96 -8.63
N LEU A 84 -20.61 7.16 -9.30
CA LEU A 84 -21.84 6.61 -8.73
C LEU A 84 -21.64 5.24 -8.05
N GLY A 85 -20.80 4.38 -8.63
CA GLY A 85 -20.55 3.02 -8.15
C GLY A 85 -20.07 2.96 -6.70
N PRO A 86 -19.09 3.78 -6.26
CA PRO A 86 -18.64 3.76 -4.87
C PRO A 86 -19.76 4.05 -3.86
N ILE A 87 -20.73 4.90 -4.21
CA ILE A 87 -21.86 5.23 -3.34
C ILE A 87 -22.80 4.02 -3.20
N PHE A 88 -23.09 3.33 -4.31
CA PHE A 88 -23.85 2.07 -4.28
C PHE A 88 -23.19 1.05 -3.36
N PHE A 89 -21.90 0.80 -3.56
CA PHE A 89 -21.18 -0.21 -2.79
C PHE A 89 -21.09 0.14 -1.30
N LYS A 90 -20.96 1.42 -0.96
CA LYS A 90 -20.88 1.88 0.43
C LYS A 90 -22.20 1.76 1.19
N HIS A 91 -23.33 2.01 0.53
CA HIS A 91 -24.61 2.21 1.23
C HIS A 91 -25.66 1.14 0.95
N TRP A 92 -25.52 0.37 -0.13
CA TRP A 92 -26.55 -0.58 -0.59
C TRP A 92 -26.02 -1.97 -0.96
N ASP A 93 -24.73 -2.15 -1.27
CA ASP A 93 -24.09 -3.47 -1.44
C ASP A 93 -23.55 -3.99 -0.09
N ALA A 94 -24.39 -4.01 0.95
CA ALA A 94 -24.03 -4.48 2.29
C ALA A 94 -23.81 -6.02 2.37
N ALA A 95 -24.02 -6.75 1.27
CA ALA A 95 -23.81 -8.18 1.19
C ALA A 95 -22.34 -8.52 0.86
N GLY A 96 -21.40 -8.31 1.80
CA GLY A 96 -20.07 -8.95 1.86
C GLY A 96 -19.11 -8.84 0.65
N ASN A 97 -19.51 -8.16 -0.42
CA ASN A 97 -18.81 -8.14 -1.71
C ASN A 97 -17.81 -6.97 -1.78
N MET A 98 -17.91 -6.01 -0.86
CA MET A 98 -17.02 -4.84 -0.84
C MET A 98 -15.61 -5.21 -0.36
N GLU A 99 -15.47 -6.06 0.66
CA GLU A 99 -14.14 -6.52 1.10
C GLU A 99 -13.48 -7.42 0.04
N SER A 100 -14.21 -8.39 -0.53
CA SER A 100 -13.65 -9.23 -1.59
C SER A 100 -13.31 -8.47 -2.88
N LYS A 101 -14.04 -7.39 -3.21
CA LYS A 101 -13.68 -6.49 -4.33
C LYS A 101 -12.55 -5.53 -3.97
N LYS A 102 -12.47 -5.07 -2.72
CA LYS A 102 -11.37 -4.25 -2.20
C LYS A 102 -10.07 -5.05 -2.23
N ASP A 103 -10.07 -6.30 -1.78
CA ASP A 103 -8.90 -7.17 -1.84
C ASP A 103 -8.45 -7.42 -3.28
N LYS A 104 -9.39 -7.59 -4.22
CA LYS A 104 -9.07 -7.69 -5.66
C LYS A 104 -8.49 -6.39 -6.23
N LEU A 105 -8.98 -5.23 -5.81
CA LEU A 105 -8.48 -3.93 -6.27
C LEU A 105 -7.12 -3.60 -5.65
N VAL A 106 -6.93 -3.87 -4.36
CA VAL A 106 -5.66 -3.75 -3.65
C VAL A 106 -4.63 -4.71 -4.26
N GLY A 107 -5.02 -5.95 -4.55
CA GLY A 107 -4.17 -6.91 -5.25
C GLY A 107 -3.73 -6.41 -6.63
N LYS A 108 -4.65 -5.85 -7.43
CA LYS A 108 -4.30 -5.25 -8.74
C LYS A 108 -3.38 -4.03 -8.61
N LEU A 109 -3.61 -3.17 -7.64
CA LEU A 109 -2.75 -2.01 -7.35
C LEU A 109 -1.36 -2.44 -6.88
N ALA A 110 -1.27 -3.50 -6.08
CA ALA A 110 -0.01 -4.07 -5.63
C ALA A 110 0.78 -4.65 -6.80
N VAL A 111 0.12 -5.37 -7.72
CA VAL A 111 0.75 -5.89 -8.95
C VAL A 111 1.25 -4.75 -9.84
N GLN A 112 0.44 -3.71 -10.07
CA GLN A 112 0.89 -2.56 -10.87
C GLN A 112 2.07 -1.82 -10.24
N ARG A 113 2.10 -1.68 -8.91
CA ARG A 113 3.26 -1.10 -8.21
C ARG A 113 4.48 -2.00 -8.32
N ALA A 114 4.30 -3.32 -8.22
CA ALA A 114 5.39 -4.27 -8.40
C ALA A 114 5.96 -4.20 -9.82
N ASP A 115 5.11 -4.14 -10.85
CA ASP A 115 5.53 -4.00 -12.25
C ASP A 115 6.26 -2.68 -12.50
N GLN A 116 5.78 -1.57 -11.92
CA GLN A 116 6.46 -0.26 -12.00
C GLN A 116 7.82 -0.29 -11.31
N LEU A 117 7.89 -0.82 -10.10
CA LEU A 117 9.14 -0.97 -9.36
C LEU A 117 10.11 -1.89 -10.12
N GLN A 118 9.63 -2.97 -10.73
CA GLN A 118 10.44 -3.85 -11.54
C GLN A 118 11.00 -3.12 -12.77
N ALA A 119 10.18 -2.37 -13.49
CA ALA A 119 10.63 -1.56 -14.62
C ALA A 119 11.66 -0.49 -14.21
N GLU A 120 11.48 0.16 -13.06
CA GLU A 120 12.44 1.11 -12.51
C GLU A 120 13.76 0.42 -12.13
N THR A 121 13.72 -0.76 -11.50
CA THR A 121 14.94 -1.51 -11.16
C THR A 121 15.71 -1.97 -12.39
N GLU A 122 15.02 -2.38 -13.46
CA GLU A 122 15.67 -2.73 -14.73
C GLU A 122 16.30 -1.51 -15.40
N LYS A 123 15.64 -0.35 -15.36
CA LYS A 123 16.20 0.91 -15.88
C LYS A 123 17.45 1.30 -15.10
N LEU A 124 17.39 1.30 -13.77
CA LEU A 124 18.52 1.57 -12.89
C LEU A 124 19.68 0.60 -13.12
N ARG A 125 19.40 -0.70 -13.31
CA ARG A 125 20.44 -1.69 -13.66
C ARG A 125 21.12 -1.37 -14.97
N LYS A 126 20.37 -0.97 -16.00
CA LYS A 126 20.93 -0.56 -17.30
C LYS A 126 21.77 0.70 -17.19
N GLU A 127 21.34 1.68 -16.39
CA GLU A 127 22.12 2.90 -16.11
C GLU A 127 23.42 2.57 -15.37
N VAL A 128 23.37 1.70 -14.35
CA VAL A 128 24.56 1.25 -13.62
C VAL A 128 25.52 0.52 -14.55
N GLU A 129 25.04 -0.36 -15.42
CA GLU A 129 25.91 -1.08 -16.37
C GLU A 129 26.51 -0.12 -17.40
N ALA A 130 25.74 0.85 -17.91
CA ALA A 130 26.24 1.87 -18.80
C ALA A 130 27.34 2.73 -18.13
N LEU A 131 27.10 3.18 -16.90
CA LEU A 131 28.10 3.92 -16.11
C LEU A 131 29.34 3.07 -15.83
N ARG A 132 29.18 1.80 -15.44
CA ARG A 132 30.30 0.86 -15.26
C ARG A 132 31.09 0.65 -16.55
N SER A 133 30.41 0.57 -17.70
CA SER A 133 31.07 0.44 -19.01
C SER A 133 31.86 1.70 -19.37
N ALA A 134 31.31 2.89 -19.09
CA ALA A 134 31.97 4.16 -19.30
C ALA A 134 33.21 4.30 -18.38
N LEU A 135 33.08 3.98 -17.09
CA LEU A 135 34.21 3.97 -16.16
C LEU A 135 35.32 2.99 -16.58
N ARG A 136 34.96 1.78 -17.04
CA ARG A 136 35.94 0.82 -17.61
C ARG A 136 36.65 1.39 -18.84
N SER A 137 35.91 2.07 -19.72
CA SER A 137 36.49 2.72 -20.91
C SER A 137 37.45 3.87 -20.56
N HIS A 138 37.30 4.48 -19.38
CA HIS A 138 38.18 5.49 -18.82
C HIS A 138 39.32 4.93 -17.94
N GLY A 139 39.54 3.61 -17.95
CA GLY A 139 40.69 2.98 -17.27
C GLY A 139 40.48 2.71 -15.77
N ALA A 140 39.26 2.86 -15.26
CA ALA A 140 38.95 2.48 -13.88
C ALA A 140 38.92 0.94 -13.75
N GLN A 141 39.76 0.41 -12.87
CA GLN A 141 39.71 -1.01 -12.47
C GLN A 141 38.44 -1.25 -11.63
N PRO A 142 37.72 -2.37 -11.84
CA PRO A 142 36.57 -2.71 -11.02
C PRO A 142 37.04 -2.96 -9.58
N VAL A 143 36.81 -1.99 -8.71
CA VAL A 143 36.85 -2.24 -7.26
C VAL A 143 35.64 -3.12 -6.95
N THR A 144 35.89 -4.38 -6.63
CA THR A 144 34.90 -5.22 -5.96
C THR A 144 34.53 -4.54 -4.66
N LEU A 145 33.38 -3.86 -4.65
CA LEU A 145 32.73 -3.53 -3.40
C LEU A 145 32.52 -4.84 -2.65
N PRO A 146 32.95 -4.99 -1.39
CA PRO A 146 32.70 -6.19 -0.64
C PRO A 146 31.19 -6.41 -0.60
N ASP A 147 30.77 -7.62 -0.98
CA ASP A 147 29.39 -8.06 -0.90
C ASP A 147 28.93 -7.90 0.55
N THR A 148 28.14 -6.86 0.83
CA THR A 148 27.64 -6.56 2.18
C THR A 148 26.54 -7.52 2.62
N THR A 149 26.34 -8.64 1.91
CA THR A 149 25.23 -9.57 2.13
C THR A 149 25.63 -11.04 2.24
N HIS A 150 26.89 -11.36 2.53
CA HIS A 150 27.18 -12.66 3.14
C HIS A 150 26.97 -12.56 4.66
N VAL A 151 25.69 -12.59 5.08
CA VAL A 151 25.37 -12.95 6.46
C VAL A 151 25.87 -14.37 6.64
N ASP A 152 26.99 -14.53 7.34
CA ASP A 152 27.56 -15.84 7.63
C ASP A 152 26.53 -16.65 8.45
N GLN A 153 25.78 -17.50 7.76
CA GLN A 153 24.72 -18.32 8.37
C GLN A 153 25.30 -19.20 9.49
N GLY A 154 26.57 -19.59 9.39
CA GLY A 154 27.28 -20.32 10.44
C GLY A 154 27.50 -19.47 11.69
N PHE A 155 27.85 -18.19 11.52
CA PHE A 155 27.96 -17.24 12.64
C PHE A 155 26.60 -16.99 13.30
N MET A 156 25.55 -16.73 12.52
CA MET A 156 24.20 -16.49 13.06
C MET A 156 23.65 -17.68 13.84
N ALA A 157 23.90 -18.91 13.36
CA ALA A 157 23.48 -20.12 14.07
C ALA A 157 24.24 -20.34 15.39
N LYS A 158 25.55 -20.03 15.43
CA LYS A 158 26.34 -20.07 16.67
C LYS A 158 25.86 -18.99 17.65
N PHE A 159 25.63 -17.79 17.15
CA PHE A 159 25.13 -16.67 17.95
C PHE A 159 23.77 -16.97 18.58
N ASP A 160 22.81 -17.53 17.83
CA ASP A 160 21.49 -17.94 18.37
C ASP A 160 21.64 -18.99 19.49
N LYS A 161 22.51 -19.98 19.30
CA LYS A 161 22.78 -21.01 20.32
C LYS A 161 23.39 -20.42 21.59
N THR A 162 24.36 -19.51 21.45
CA THR A 162 24.99 -18.84 22.59
C THR A 162 23.98 -17.98 23.35
N CYS A 163 23.13 -17.23 22.66
CA CYS A 163 22.08 -16.44 23.30
C CYS A 163 21.07 -17.32 24.04
N ARG A 164 20.68 -18.47 23.50
CA ARG A 164 19.80 -19.42 24.20
C ARG A 164 20.45 -19.99 25.45
N ALA A 165 21.73 -20.34 25.39
CA ALA A 165 22.46 -20.85 26.55
C ALA A 165 22.54 -19.78 27.66
N LEU A 166 22.87 -18.54 27.29
CA LEU A 166 22.91 -17.41 28.23
C LEU A 166 21.54 -17.15 28.86
N LYS A 167 20.47 -17.15 28.05
CA LYS A 167 19.09 -17.02 28.55
C LYS A 167 18.73 -18.13 29.53
N LEU A 168 19.09 -19.38 29.23
CA LEU A 168 18.80 -20.51 30.12
C LEU A 168 19.52 -20.36 31.47
N VAL A 169 20.78 -19.90 31.47
CA VAL A 169 21.53 -19.63 32.70
C VAL A 169 20.89 -18.51 33.50
N LEU A 170 20.46 -17.42 32.84
CA LEU A 170 19.77 -16.31 33.50
C LEU A 170 18.43 -16.75 34.09
N ASP A 171 17.61 -17.48 33.33
CA ASP A 171 16.32 -18.00 33.79
C ASP A 171 16.51 -19.01 34.95
N ALA A 172 17.59 -19.80 34.95
CA ALA A 172 17.92 -20.73 36.03
C ALA A 172 18.56 -20.06 37.26
N SER A 173 18.96 -18.79 37.17
CA SER A 173 19.60 -18.05 38.26
C SER A 173 18.62 -17.43 39.25
N ASP A 174 17.34 -17.75 39.16
CA ASP A 174 16.25 -17.41 40.10
C ASP A 174 16.32 -15.96 40.63
N GLY A 175 16.42 -15.00 39.70
CA GLY A 175 16.41 -13.57 40.03
C GLY A 175 17.74 -12.99 40.55
N MET A 176 18.80 -13.80 40.63
CA MET A 176 20.15 -13.28 40.93
C MET A 176 20.66 -12.33 39.85
N PHE A 177 20.40 -12.67 38.58
CA PHE A 177 20.75 -11.82 37.45
C PHE A 177 19.49 -11.39 36.69
N THR A 178 19.38 -10.10 36.41
CA THR A 178 18.24 -9.52 35.68
C THR A 178 18.73 -8.77 34.45
N VAL A 179 17.94 -8.82 33.37
CA VAL A 179 18.28 -8.11 32.13
C VAL A 179 17.41 -6.87 32.03
N ASP A 180 18.03 -5.70 32.11
CA ASP A 180 17.37 -4.43 31.84
C ASP A 180 17.30 -4.21 30.31
N MET A 181 16.13 -4.43 29.75
CA MET A 181 15.87 -4.29 28.31
C MET A 181 15.87 -2.83 27.82
N GLN A 182 15.74 -1.86 28.72
CA GLN A 182 15.74 -0.43 28.42
C GLN A 182 17.15 0.15 28.50
N ALA A 183 17.84 -0.08 29.62
CA ALA A 183 19.22 0.34 29.81
C ALA A 183 20.23 -0.54 29.06
N LYS A 184 19.78 -1.70 28.54
CA LYS A 184 20.58 -2.69 27.81
C LYS A 184 21.79 -3.20 28.61
N LYS A 185 21.54 -3.58 29.85
CA LYS A 185 22.55 -4.12 30.77
C LYS A 185 22.04 -5.37 31.48
N ILE A 186 22.95 -6.23 31.91
CA ILE A 186 22.67 -7.34 32.83
C ILE A 186 23.09 -6.87 34.20
N CYS A 187 22.19 -6.94 35.17
CA CYS A 187 22.40 -6.51 36.54
C CYS A 187 22.44 -7.71 37.49
N CYS A 188 23.30 -7.63 38.50
CA CYS A 188 23.34 -8.57 39.61
C CYS A 188 22.62 -7.97 40.82
N SER A 189 21.61 -8.65 41.35
CA SER A 189 20.82 -8.17 42.49
C SER A 189 21.62 -8.12 43.81
N PHE A 190 22.85 -8.64 43.82
CA PHE A 190 23.69 -8.80 45.00
C PHE A 190 25.01 -8.01 44.91
N ASP A 191 25.25 -7.28 43.83
CA ASP A 191 26.45 -6.47 43.66
C ASP A 191 26.12 -4.97 43.75
N ASP A 192 26.25 -4.42 44.96
CA ASP A 192 25.99 -3.01 45.24
C ASP A 192 27.04 -2.06 44.62
N LEU A 193 28.16 -2.60 44.12
CA LEU A 193 29.26 -1.83 43.49
C LEU A 193 29.31 -2.03 41.96
N GLU A 194 28.20 -2.49 41.37
CA GLU A 194 28.12 -2.73 39.93
C GLU A 194 28.44 -1.45 39.12
N PRO A 195 29.32 -1.54 38.10
CA PRO A 195 29.56 -0.43 37.18
C PRO A 195 28.27 0.05 36.51
N ARG A 196 28.22 1.32 36.12
CA ARG A 196 27.04 1.90 35.43
C ARG A 196 26.64 1.15 34.16
N GLU A 197 27.60 0.50 33.53
CA GLU A 197 27.44 -0.28 32.29
C GLU A 197 26.84 -1.68 32.55
N GLY A 198 26.79 -2.13 33.81
CA GLY A 198 26.35 -3.46 34.21
C GLY A 198 27.50 -4.47 34.36
N LEU A 199 27.14 -5.72 34.62
CA LEU A 199 28.06 -6.82 34.92
C LEU A 199 28.94 -7.22 33.72
N VAL A 200 28.48 -6.93 32.50
CA VAL A 200 29.11 -7.36 31.25
C VAL A 200 29.21 -6.16 30.30
N PRO A 201 30.29 -6.05 29.51
CA PRO A 201 30.45 -4.98 28.52
C PRO A 201 29.25 -4.84 27.59
N LYS A 202 28.93 -3.58 27.27
CA LYS A 202 27.76 -3.21 26.47
C LYS A 202 27.77 -3.85 25.09
N GLU A 203 28.94 -4.04 24.50
CA GLU A 203 29.12 -4.67 23.17
C GLU A 203 28.62 -6.12 23.14
N LEU A 204 28.58 -6.81 24.29
CA LEU A 204 28.08 -8.17 24.42
C LEU A 204 26.61 -8.21 24.80
N VAL A 205 26.16 -7.26 25.63
CA VAL A 205 24.76 -7.22 26.11
C VAL A 205 23.81 -6.69 25.04
N GLU A 206 24.21 -5.70 24.24
CA GLU A 206 23.35 -5.12 23.21
C GLU A 206 22.86 -6.14 22.16
N PRO A 207 23.73 -6.97 21.56
CA PRO A 207 23.30 -8.01 20.63
C PRO A 207 22.33 -9.01 21.28
N PHE A 208 22.57 -9.37 22.54
CA PHE A 208 21.72 -10.31 23.28
C PHE A 208 20.34 -9.72 23.58
N VAL A 209 20.26 -8.45 23.99
CA VAL A 209 18.98 -7.73 24.21
C VAL A 209 18.20 -7.60 22.91
N LEU A 210 18.88 -7.30 21.79
CA LEU A 210 18.24 -7.27 20.47
C LEU A 210 17.70 -8.65 20.08
N TRP A 211 18.45 -9.72 20.32
CA TRP A 211 18.01 -11.09 20.10
C TRP A 211 16.77 -11.44 20.96
N MET A 212 16.76 -11.07 22.25
CA MET A 212 15.61 -11.30 23.12
C MET A 212 14.37 -10.51 22.67
N LYS A 213 14.52 -9.26 22.21
CA LYS A 213 13.41 -8.46 21.64
C LYS A 213 12.83 -9.13 20.39
N ALA A 214 13.70 -9.57 19.48
CA ALA A 214 13.27 -10.23 18.24
C ALA A 214 12.54 -11.56 18.49
N LYS A 215 12.94 -12.33 19.51
CA LYS A 215 12.25 -13.57 19.91
C LYS A 215 10.96 -13.32 20.68
N GLY A 216 10.93 -12.30 21.54
CA GLY A 216 9.71 -11.89 22.27
C GLY A 216 8.59 -11.41 21.34
N SER A 217 8.92 -10.72 20.25
CA SER A 217 7.94 -10.32 19.23
C SER A 217 7.40 -11.47 18.36
N ALA A 218 8.06 -12.64 18.37
CA ALA A 218 7.67 -13.81 17.58
C ALA A 218 6.83 -14.84 18.38
N HIS A 219 6.60 -14.60 19.67
CA HIS A 219 5.82 -15.46 20.57
C HIS A 219 4.62 -14.73 21.21
N GLY A 220 4.13 -13.66 20.58
CA GLY A 220 2.77 -13.18 20.83
C GLY A 220 1.77 -14.04 20.06
N ASP A 221 0.83 -14.63 20.78
CA ASP A 221 -0.22 -15.57 20.37
C ASP A 221 0.20 -17.04 20.18
N GLN A 222 0.32 -17.75 21.31
CA GLN A 222 -0.24 -19.10 21.50
C GLN A 222 -0.54 -19.37 22.98
#